data_AF-A0A956TT38-F1
#
_entry.id   AF-A0A956TT38-F1
#
_cell.length_a   1.000
_cell.length_b   1.000
_cell.length_c   1.000
_cell.angle_alpha   90.00
_cell.angle_beta   90.00
_cell.angle_gamma   90.00
#
_symmetry.space_group_name_H-M   'P 1'
#
loop_
_entity.id
_entity.type
_entity.pdbx_description
1 polymer ?
#
loop_
_entity_poly.entity_id
_entity_poly.type
_entity_poly.pdbx_seq_one_letter_code
_entity_poly.pdbx_strand_id
1 'polypeptide(L)'
;MVTQDELMYLQSQLEGLESIFMELMPFGVELKRQHVQDFYDKRLDAAKVPVSSVAPTELRRQFNTKANQVRNLVDSAESLGDAGNKLNLIRAAASLPEERSHSILEPVLEFCKQLIFDNKADPTLLDRILQSGELRSVEARMLLAASMFLVPYTVDYGGVQSPVRDVLAQFIGLVKAERLLARNDPFLLEAQCALEALEMEEVESQI
;
A
#
# COMPACT_ATOMS: atom_id res chain seq x y z
N MET A 1 -22.09 2.79 -3.04
CA MET A 1 -21.42 2.72 -4.35
C MET A 1 -20.36 3.79 -4.32
N VAL A 2 -19.09 3.45 -4.53
CA VAL A 2 -17.98 4.41 -4.40
C VAL A 2 -18.07 5.43 -5.54
N THR A 3 -17.92 6.72 -5.23
CA THR A 3 -17.97 7.79 -6.22
C THR A 3 -16.66 7.93 -6.99
N GLN A 4 -16.67 8.63 -8.13
CA GLN A 4 -15.44 8.89 -8.88
C GLN A 4 -14.42 9.70 -8.06
N ASP A 5 -14.90 10.66 -7.26
CA ASP A 5 -14.05 11.48 -6.40
C ASP A 5 -13.39 10.64 -5.29
N GLU A 6 -14.13 9.69 -4.71
CA GLU A 6 -13.60 8.73 -3.73
C GLU A 6 -12.55 7.80 -4.35
N LEU A 7 -12.75 7.34 -5.60
CA LEU A 7 -11.75 6.53 -6.30
C LEU A 7 -10.48 7.33 -6.60
N MET A 8 -10.61 8.58 -7.05
CA MET A 8 -9.46 9.48 -7.27
C MET A 8 -8.72 9.78 -5.96
N TYR A 9 -9.46 9.92 -4.86
CA TYR A 9 -8.89 10.08 -3.54
C TYR A 9 -8.07 8.85 -3.14
N LEU A 10 -8.63 7.65 -3.24
CA LEU A 10 -7.94 6.39 -2.92
C LEU A 10 -6.70 6.18 -3.80
N GLN A 11 -6.78 6.51 -5.09
CA GLN A 11 -5.63 6.47 -6.00
C GLN A 11 -4.50 7.38 -5.51
N SER A 12 -4.83 8.63 -5.17
CA SER A 12 -3.87 9.60 -4.65
C SER A 12 -3.23 9.14 -3.33
N GLN A 13 -4.00 8.47 -2.46
CA GLN A 13 -3.47 7.89 -1.23
C GLN A 13 -2.55 6.69 -1.50
N LEU A 14 -2.90 5.81 -2.43
CA LEU A 14 -2.09 4.67 -2.84
C LEU A 14 -0.74 5.12 -3.41
N GLU A 15 -0.74 6.11 -4.31
CA GLU A 15 0.49 6.70 -4.87
C GLU A 15 1.37 7.34 -3.79
N GLY A 16 0.74 7.97 -2.78
CA GLY A 16 1.44 8.47 -1.59
C GLY A 16 2.06 7.33 -0.78
N LEU A 17 1.35 6.21 -0.61
CA LEU A 17 1.83 5.05 0.14
C LEU A 17 3.00 4.37 -0.58
N GLU A 18 2.90 4.18 -1.89
CA GLU A 18 3.99 3.71 -2.76
C GLU A 18 5.23 4.56 -2.61
N SER A 19 5.06 5.88 -2.74
CA SER A 19 6.14 6.85 -2.61
C SER A 19 6.85 6.72 -1.26
N ILE A 20 6.10 6.48 -0.19
CA ILE A 20 6.68 6.26 1.14
C ILE A 20 7.50 4.96 1.17
N PHE A 21 6.92 3.84 0.75
CA PHE A 21 7.53 2.53 0.95
C PHE A 21 8.68 2.28 -0.04
N MET A 22 8.57 2.78 -1.27
CA MET A 22 9.52 2.52 -2.35
C MET A 22 10.56 3.62 -2.51
N GLU A 23 10.26 4.88 -2.15
CA GLU A 23 11.18 6.00 -2.38
C GLU A 23 11.71 6.67 -1.11
N LEU A 24 10.95 6.73 -0.02
CA LEU A 24 11.35 7.49 1.18
C LEU A 24 11.97 6.59 2.26
N MET A 25 11.28 5.51 2.64
CA MET A 25 11.74 4.59 3.67
C MET A 25 13.09 3.94 3.35
N PRO A 26 13.37 3.47 2.12
CA PRO A 26 14.67 2.86 1.79
C PRO A 26 15.86 3.82 1.97
N PHE A 27 15.59 5.13 1.88
CA PHE A 27 16.58 6.19 2.08
C PHE A 27 16.55 6.80 3.48
N GLY A 28 15.74 6.25 4.39
CA GLY A 28 15.63 6.72 5.77
C GLY A 28 15.08 8.15 5.90
N VAL A 29 14.28 8.61 4.94
CA VAL A 29 13.69 9.95 4.98
C VAL A 29 12.63 9.99 6.07
N GLU A 30 12.79 10.91 7.02
CA GLU A 30 11.80 11.13 8.06
C GLU A 30 10.50 11.66 7.45
N LEU A 31 9.36 11.08 7.84
CA LEU A 31 8.03 11.45 7.33
C LEU A 31 7.52 12.76 7.97
N LYS A 32 8.32 13.81 7.90
CA LYS A 32 7.92 15.17 8.25
C LYS A 32 7.78 16.00 7.00
N ARG A 33 6.85 16.96 7.05
CA ARG A 33 6.49 17.82 5.92
C ARG A 33 7.68 18.43 5.18
N GLN A 34 8.66 18.97 5.90
CA GLN A 34 9.85 19.59 5.32
C GLN A 34 10.80 18.55 4.71
N HIS A 35 11.07 17.44 5.42
CA HIS A 35 12.00 16.41 4.95
C HIS A 35 11.52 15.71 3.68
N VAL A 36 10.22 15.49 3.53
CA VAL A 36 9.60 14.97 2.29
C VAL A 36 9.82 15.95 1.13
N GLN A 37 9.58 17.25 1.35
CA GLN A 37 9.79 18.27 0.32
C GLN A 37 11.28 18.35 -0.08
N ASP A 38 12.18 18.38 0.89
CA ASP A 38 13.62 18.45 0.66
C ASP A 38 14.13 17.25 -0.15
N PHE A 39 13.59 16.05 0.10
CA PHE A 39 13.92 14.85 -0.67
C PHE A 39 13.54 15.00 -2.14
N TYR A 40 12.31 15.42 -2.43
CA TYR A 40 11.84 15.58 -3.80
C TYR A 40 12.48 16.77 -4.53
N ASP A 41 12.80 17.86 -3.83
CA ASP A 41 13.54 18.99 -4.40
C ASP A 41 14.96 18.56 -4.80
N LYS A 42 15.65 17.77 -3.97
CA LYS A 42 16.96 17.19 -4.32
C LYS A 42 16.89 16.28 -5.54
N ARG A 43 15.86 15.42 -5.63
CA ARG A 43 15.66 14.57 -6.82
C ARG A 43 15.33 15.37 -8.07
N LEU A 44 14.51 16.41 -7.94
CA LEU A 44 14.20 17.33 -9.01
C LEU A 44 15.48 17.99 -9.54
N ASP A 45 16.37 18.45 -8.66
CA ASP A 45 17.62 19.07 -9.07
C ASP A 45 18.57 18.06 -9.72
N ALA A 46 18.67 16.83 -9.21
CA ALA A 46 19.44 15.78 -9.86
C ALA A 46 18.90 15.42 -11.27
N ALA A 47 17.58 15.37 -11.43
CA ALA A 47 16.91 15.06 -12.70
C ALA A 47 17.07 16.17 -13.76
N LYS A 48 17.42 17.39 -13.36
CA LYS A 48 17.75 18.48 -14.30
C LYS A 48 19.16 18.37 -14.89
N VAL A 49 20.06 17.57 -14.32
CA VAL A 49 21.50 17.69 -14.57
C VAL A 49 22.01 16.84 -15.75
N PRO A 50 21.34 15.76 -16.21
CA PRO A 50 21.40 15.46 -17.66
C PRO A 50 20.15 14.76 -18.25
N VAL A 51 19.75 15.15 -19.47
CA VAL A 51 18.84 14.43 -20.41
C VAL A 51 17.32 14.40 -20.14
N SER A 52 16.69 15.51 -19.71
CA SER A 52 15.23 15.60 -19.69
C SER A 52 14.68 16.21 -20.99
N SER A 53 14.03 15.42 -21.84
CA SER A 53 13.17 15.92 -22.94
C SER A 53 11.86 16.54 -22.43
N VAL A 54 11.59 16.44 -21.13
CA VAL A 54 10.42 16.98 -20.44
C VAL A 54 10.68 18.44 -20.05
N ALA A 55 9.68 19.29 -20.24
CA ALA A 55 9.76 20.69 -19.85
C ALA A 55 10.05 20.80 -18.33
N PRO A 56 11.02 21.62 -17.88
CA PRO A 56 11.37 21.76 -16.47
C PRO A 56 10.21 22.12 -15.54
N THR A 57 9.20 22.82 -16.07
CA THR A 57 7.96 23.16 -15.37
C THR A 57 7.10 21.93 -15.08
N GLU A 58 7.00 21.01 -16.05
CA GLU A 58 6.23 19.78 -15.93
C GLU A 58 6.93 18.80 -14.97
N LEU A 59 8.25 18.70 -15.05
CA LEU A 59 9.06 17.94 -14.11
C LEU A 59 8.82 18.42 -12.66
N ARG A 60 8.91 19.74 -12.42
CA ARG A 60 8.62 20.34 -11.11
C ARG A 60 7.19 20.05 -10.64
N ARG A 61 6.21 20.11 -11.55
CA ARG A 61 4.81 19.78 -11.24
C ARG A 61 4.68 18.36 -10.71
N GLN A 62 5.29 17.38 -11.38
CA GLN A 62 5.25 15.97 -10.98
C GLN A 62 5.85 15.73 -9.60
N PHE A 63 7.06 16.27 -9.33
CA PHE A 63 7.70 16.15 -8.02
C PHE A 63 6.88 16.80 -6.90
N ASN A 64 6.28 17.96 -7.16
CA ASN A 64 5.39 18.62 -6.20
C ASN A 64 4.11 17.81 -5.94
N THR A 65 3.53 17.19 -6.98
CA THR A 65 2.37 16.30 -6.82
C THR A 65 2.69 15.14 -5.89
N LYS A 66 3.82 14.43 -6.12
CA LYS A 66 4.27 13.33 -5.25
C LYS A 66 4.49 13.80 -3.81
N ALA A 67 5.19 14.91 -3.62
CA ALA A 67 5.41 15.47 -2.30
C ALA A 67 4.08 15.76 -1.56
N ASN A 68 3.08 16.29 -2.27
CA ASN A 68 1.77 16.57 -1.69
C ASN A 68 0.99 15.30 -1.35
N GLN A 69 1.04 14.27 -2.20
CA GLN A 69 0.40 12.97 -1.94
C GLN A 69 0.95 12.35 -0.66
N VAL A 70 2.27 12.29 -0.53
CA VAL A 70 2.94 11.81 0.69
C VAL A 70 2.53 12.64 1.91
N ARG A 71 2.59 13.98 1.82
CA ARG A 71 2.24 14.86 2.95
C ARG A 71 0.79 14.66 3.40
N ASN A 72 -0.15 14.58 2.48
CA ASN A 72 -1.56 14.38 2.81
C ASN A 72 -1.82 13.01 3.45
N LEU A 73 -1.09 11.97 3.00
CA LEU A 73 -1.17 10.64 3.61
C LEU A 73 -0.55 10.63 5.02
N VAL A 74 0.59 11.27 5.21
CA VAL A 74 1.25 11.40 6.53
C VAL A 74 0.33 12.14 7.50
N ASP A 75 -0.19 13.31 7.12
CA ASP A 75 -1.13 14.09 7.94
C ASP A 75 -2.38 13.22 8.30
N SER A 76 -2.81 12.35 7.39
CA SER A 76 -3.89 11.39 7.64
C SER A 76 -3.51 10.28 8.62
N ALA A 77 -2.31 9.73 8.53
CA ALA A 77 -1.82 8.68 9.42
C ALA A 77 -1.55 9.21 10.84
N GLU A 78 -1.10 10.46 10.99
CA GLU A 78 -0.96 11.11 12.30
C GLU A 78 -2.30 11.20 13.05
N SER A 79 -3.41 11.35 12.33
CA SER A 79 -4.75 11.33 12.95
C SER A 79 -5.14 9.97 13.54
N LEU A 80 -4.52 8.88 13.06
CA LEU A 80 -4.75 7.52 13.52
C LEU A 80 -3.75 7.06 14.58
N GLY A 81 -2.66 7.82 14.80
CA GLY A 81 -1.60 7.49 15.74
C GLY A 81 -0.24 7.96 15.22
N ASP A 82 0.75 7.07 15.23
CA ASP A 82 2.09 7.38 14.73
C ASP A 82 2.17 7.18 13.21
N ALA A 83 2.53 8.23 12.47
CA ALA A 83 2.76 8.17 11.02
C ALA A 83 4.07 7.44 10.65
N GLY A 84 4.98 7.22 11.60
CA GLY A 84 6.12 6.31 11.43
C GLY A 84 5.72 4.82 11.42
N ASN A 85 4.51 4.50 11.86
CA ASN A 85 4.01 3.13 11.86
C ASN A 85 3.44 2.76 10.48
N LYS A 86 4.07 1.78 9.82
CA LYS A 86 3.65 1.24 8.50
C LYS A 86 2.18 0.85 8.43
N LEU A 87 1.63 0.25 9.49
CA LEU A 87 0.23 -0.18 9.53
C LEU A 87 -0.72 1.01 9.57
N ASN A 88 -0.36 2.10 10.26
CA ASN A 88 -1.17 3.33 10.28
C ASN A 88 -1.16 4.02 8.92
N LEU A 89 -0.02 4.03 8.21
CA LEU A 89 0.08 4.54 6.85
C LEU A 89 -0.83 3.74 5.90
N ILE A 90 -0.75 2.40 5.97
CA ILE A 90 -1.61 1.51 5.18
C ILE A 90 -3.09 1.76 5.49
N ARG A 91 -3.46 1.83 6.77
CA ARG A 91 -4.85 2.11 7.18
C ARG A 91 -5.32 3.48 6.68
N ALA A 92 -4.48 4.51 6.81
CA ALA A 92 -4.80 5.86 6.36
C ALA A 92 -5.03 5.91 4.84
N ALA A 93 -4.23 5.16 4.07
CA ALA A 93 -4.36 5.10 2.63
C ALA A 93 -5.57 4.28 2.17
N ALA A 94 -5.87 3.18 2.87
CA ALA A 94 -6.97 2.28 2.57
C ALA A 94 -8.36 2.83 2.95
N SER A 95 -8.40 3.85 3.80
CA SER A 95 -9.64 4.41 4.35
C SER A 95 -10.08 5.66 3.59
N LEU A 96 -11.35 5.69 3.18
CA LEU A 96 -12.03 6.95 2.90
C LEU A 96 -12.17 7.79 4.19
N PRO A 97 -12.32 9.12 4.11
CA PRO A 97 -12.39 9.99 5.29
C PRO A 97 -13.41 9.53 6.35
N GLU A 98 -14.59 9.11 5.93
CA GLU A 98 -15.68 8.60 6.77
C GLU A 98 -15.41 7.21 7.35
N GLU A 99 -14.52 6.42 6.75
CA GLU A 99 -14.19 5.07 7.22
C GLU A 99 -13.16 5.10 8.37
N ARG A 100 -12.43 6.19 8.56
CA ARG A 100 -11.31 6.31 9.52
C ARG A 100 -11.72 6.17 10.97
N SER A 101 -12.92 6.66 11.31
CA SER A 101 -13.47 6.61 12.66
C SER A 101 -13.98 5.21 13.02
N HIS A 102 -14.18 4.32 12.05
CA HIS A 102 -14.60 2.96 12.29
C HIS A 102 -13.41 2.12 12.79
N SER A 103 -13.67 1.28 13.80
CA SER A 103 -12.72 0.25 14.21
C SER A 103 -12.49 -0.72 13.06
N ILE A 104 -11.29 -1.29 12.96
CA ILE A 104 -10.97 -2.39 12.04
C ILE A 104 -11.16 -3.70 12.81
N LEU A 105 -11.61 -4.76 12.14
CA LEU A 105 -11.72 -6.09 12.72
C LEU A 105 -10.37 -6.54 13.29
N GLU A 106 -10.37 -6.97 14.55
CA GLU A 106 -9.15 -7.36 15.25
C GLU A 106 -8.34 -8.45 14.53
N PRO A 107 -8.96 -9.51 13.95
CA PRO A 107 -8.21 -10.49 13.16
C PRO A 107 -7.45 -9.87 11.98
N VAL A 108 -8.03 -8.85 11.31
CA VAL A 108 -7.40 -8.17 10.18
C VAL A 108 -6.24 -7.31 10.65
N LEU A 109 -6.42 -6.56 11.74
CA LEU A 109 -5.34 -5.75 12.34
C LEU A 109 -4.16 -6.62 12.75
N GLU A 110 -4.41 -7.70 13.49
CA GLU A 110 -3.37 -8.60 13.98
C GLU A 110 -2.67 -9.31 12.82
N PHE A 111 -3.42 -9.78 11.82
CA PHE A 111 -2.83 -10.40 10.63
C PHE A 111 -1.92 -9.43 9.87
N CYS A 112 -2.41 -8.21 9.56
CA CYS A 112 -1.61 -7.21 8.86
C CYS A 112 -0.35 -6.82 9.66
N LYS A 113 -0.44 -6.76 10.99
CA LYS A 113 0.71 -6.48 11.85
C LYS A 113 1.76 -7.58 11.77
N GLN A 114 1.36 -8.85 11.92
CA GLN A 114 2.27 -10.00 11.79
C GLN A 114 2.91 -10.05 10.41
N LEU A 115 2.14 -9.71 9.38
CA LEU A 115 2.62 -9.70 8.01
C LEU A 115 3.71 -8.63 7.80
N ILE A 116 3.43 -7.39 8.19
CA ILE A 116 4.30 -6.23 7.92
C ILE A 116 5.56 -6.23 8.79
N PHE A 117 5.44 -6.62 10.07
CA PHE A 117 6.52 -6.47 11.04
C PHE A 117 7.29 -7.77 11.28
N ASP A 118 6.61 -8.91 11.18
CA ASP A 118 7.20 -10.21 11.50
C ASP A 118 7.38 -11.10 10.26
N ASN A 119 6.96 -10.66 9.08
CA ASN A 119 6.91 -11.45 7.83
C ASN A 119 6.18 -12.78 8.03
N LYS A 120 5.08 -12.75 8.78
CA LYS A 120 4.28 -13.92 9.15
C LYS A 120 2.86 -13.80 8.63
N ALA A 121 2.37 -14.89 8.05
CA ALA A 121 0.99 -15.05 7.64
C ALA A 121 0.39 -16.20 8.46
N ASP A 122 -0.20 -15.89 9.62
CA ASP A 122 -0.81 -16.93 10.48
C ASP A 122 -2.02 -17.57 9.79
N PRO A 123 -1.98 -18.88 9.47
CA PRO A 123 -3.09 -19.57 8.81
C PRO A 123 -4.39 -19.51 9.61
N THR A 124 -4.31 -19.52 10.94
CA THR A 124 -5.49 -19.49 11.82
C THR A 124 -6.19 -18.14 11.74
N LEU A 125 -5.43 -17.05 11.69
CA LEU A 125 -5.97 -15.71 11.50
C LEU A 125 -6.51 -15.54 10.08
N LEU A 126 -5.81 -16.06 9.08
CA LEU A 126 -6.27 -16.03 7.69
C LEU A 126 -7.62 -16.76 7.53
N ASP A 127 -7.75 -17.97 8.06
CA ASP A 127 -8.99 -18.74 8.03
C ASP A 127 -10.14 -17.97 8.71
N ARG A 128 -9.88 -17.33 9.85
CA ARG A 128 -10.89 -16.49 10.54
C ARG A 128 -11.32 -15.30 9.71
N ILE A 129 -10.39 -14.64 9.02
CA ILE A 129 -10.69 -13.52 8.12
C ILE A 129 -11.57 -14.02 6.97
N LEU A 130 -11.17 -15.09 6.30
CA LEU A 130 -11.88 -15.68 5.16
C LEU A 130 -13.30 -16.15 5.55
N GLN A 131 -13.50 -16.62 6.78
CA GLN A 131 -14.79 -17.12 7.26
C GLN A 131 -15.66 -16.05 7.93
N SER A 132 -15.13 -14.86 8.20
CA SER A 132 -15.85 -13.84 9.00
C SER A 132 -17.12 -13.32 8.33
N GLY A 133 -17.18 -13.27 6.99
CA GLY A 133 -18.32 -12.73 6.23
C GLY A 133 -18.60 -11.23 6.44
N GLU A 134 -17.83 -10.56 7.31
CA GLU A 134 -18.06 -9.17 7.76
C GLU A 134 -17.00 -8.19 7.25
N LEU A 135 -16.12 -8.60 6.33
CA LEU A 135 -15.10 -7.71 5.79
C LEU A 135 -15.72 -6.52 5.05
N ARG A 136 -15.22 -5.34 5.39
CA ARG A 136 -15.52 -4.07 4.72
C ARG A 136 -14.42 -3.72 3.72
N SER A 137 -14.72 -2.75 2.87
CA SER A 137 -13.81 -2.24 1.84
C SER A 137 -12.45 -1.83 2.40
N VAL A 138 -12.41 -1.12 3.54
CA VAL A 138 -11.16 -0.72 4.18
C VAL A 138 -10.29 -1.91 4.58
N GLU A 139 -10.88 -2.98 5.11
CA GLU A 139 -10.16 -4.18 5.53
C GLU A 139 -9.61 -4.95 4.33
N ALA A 140 -10.41 -5.06 3.27
CA ALA A 140 -9.97 -5.61 1.99
C ALA A 140 -8.75 -4.84 1.43
N ARG A 141 -8.81 -3.50 1.37
CA ARG A 141 -7.69 -2.68 0.90
C ARG A 141 -6.47 -2.78 1.81
N MET A 142 -6.66 -2.86 3.12
CA MET A 142 -5.56 -3.06 4.07
C MET A 142 -4.84 -4.40 3.84
N LEU A 143 -5.57 -5.50 3.64
CA LEU A 143 -4.99 -6.82 3.37
C LEU A 143 -4.20 -6.84 2.06
N LEU A 144 -4.75 -6.21 1.00
CA LEU A 144 -4.05 -6.05 -0.28
C LEU A 144 -2.78 -5.21 -0.11
N ALA A 145 -2.86 -4.03 0.50
CA ALA A 145 -1.70 -3.15 0.67
C ALA A 145 -0.62 -3.78 1.57
N ALA A 146 -1.02 -4.46 2.65
CA ALA A 146 -0.07 -5.12 3.55
C ALA A 146 0.71 -6.26 2.87
N SER A 147 0.19 -6.83 1.78
CA SER A 147 0.88 -7.87 1.00
C SER A 147 1.65 -7.31 -0.20
N MET A 148 1.12 -6.30 -0.90
CA MET A 148 1.80 -5.66 -2.05
C MET A 148 3.15 -5.04 -1.71
N PHE A 149 3.27 -4.42 -0.53
CA PHE A 149 4.47 -3.67 -0.14
C PHE A 149 5.42 -4.42 0.79
N LEU A 150 5.31 -5.76 0.83
CA LEU A 150 6.29 -6.58 1.53
C LEU A 150 7.60 -6.60 0.77
N VAL A 151 8.69 -6.30 1.48
CA VAL A 151 10.04 -6.40 0.92
C VAL A 151 10.48 -7.85 0.75
N PRO A 152 10.18 -8.79 1.68
CA PRO A 152 10.52 -10.20 1.48
C PRO A 152 9.55 -10.87 0.51
N TYR A 153 10.09 -11.72 -0.36
CA TYR A 153 9.30 -12.52 -1.31
C TYR A 153 8.63 -13.75 -0.68
N THR A 154 9.00 -14.08 0.56
CA THR A 154 8.40 -15.18 1.34
C THR A 154 7.98 -14.74 2.72
N VAL A 155 6.98 -15.42 3.25
CA VAL A 155 6.46 -15.25 4.61
C VAL A 155 6.43 -16.59 5.33
N ASP A 156 6.56 -16.56 6.64
CA ASP A 156 6.33 -17.73 7.49
C ASP A 156 4.82 -18.00 7.62
N TYR A 157 4.36 -19.08 7.00
CA TYR A 157 2.99 -19.57 7.02
C TYR A 157 2.90 -20.82 7.91
N GLY A 158 2.77 -20.59 9.22
CA GLY A 158 2.64 -21.68 10.20
C GLY A 158 3.88 -22.58 10.31
N GLY A 159 5.09 -22.01 10.16
CA GLY A 159 6.37 -22.72 10.20
C GLY A 159 6.92 -23.12 8.82
N VAL A 160 6.16 -22.86 7.75
CA VAL A 160 6.57 -23.15 6.36
C VAL A 160 6.75 -21.85 5.61
N GLN A 161 7.87 -21.70 4.90
CA GLN A 161 8.07 -20.54 4.02
C GLN A 161 7.12 -20.63 2.82
N SER A 162 6.26 -19.64 2.68
CA SER A 162 5.29 -19.52 1.59
C SER A 162 5.57 -18.25 0.77
N PRO A 163 5.45 -18.29 -0.56
CA PRO A 163 5.56 -17.10 -1.38
C PRO A 163 4.51 -16.03 -1.02
N VAL A 164 4.90 -14.76 -0.98
CA VAL A 164 3.96 -13.64 -0.74
C VAL A 164 2.86 -13.59 -1.79
N ARG A 165 3.17 -13.96 -3.03
CA ARG A 165 2.18 -14.03 -4.11
C ARG A 165 0.99 -14.93 -3.78
N ASP A 166 1.19 -16.01 -3.02
CA ASP A 166 0.11 -16.95 -2.69
C ASP A 166 -0.83 -16.33 -1.66
N VAL A 167 -0.29 -15.50 -0.76
CA VAL A 167 -1.08 -14.69 0.18
C VAL A 167 -1.85 -13.59 -0.56
N LEU A 168 -1.18 -12.86 -1.46
CA LEU A 168 -1.79 -11.82 -2.27
C LEU A 168 -2.93 -12.37 -3.16
N ALA A 169 -2.69 -13.51 -3.82
CA ALA A 169 -3.67 -14.18 -4.65
C ALA A 169 -4.92 -14.61 -3.86
N GLN A 170 -4.74 -15.08 -2.62
CA GLN A 170 -5.86 -15.41 -1.73
C GLN A 170 -6.71 -14.17 -1.39
N PHE A 171 -6.07 -13.03 -1.11
CA PHE A 171 -6.82 -11.79 -0.85
C PHE A 171 -7.54 -11.26 -2.09
N ILE A 172 -6.90 -11.30 -3.26
CA ILE A 172 -7.56 -10.94 -4.52
C ILE A 172 -8.76 -11.87 -4.78
N GLY A 173 -8.61 -13.17 -4.53
CA GLY A 173 -9.68 -14.16 -4.64
C GLY A 173 -10.86 -13.83 -3.72
N LEU A 174 -10.60 -13.59 -2.44
CA LEU A 174 -11.59 -13.17 -1.45
C LEU A 174 -12.35 -11.91 -1.90
N VAL A 175 -11.62 -10.85 -2.26
CA VAL A 175 -12.21 -9.58 -2.67
C VAL A 175 -13.12 -9.74 -3.87
N LYS A 176 -12.73 -10.56 -4.84
CA LYS A 176 -13.52 -10.83 -6.06
C LYS A 176 -14.73 -11.71 -5.77
N ALA A 177 -14.58 -12.75 -4.95
CA ALA A 177 -15.66 -13.68 -4.61
C ALA A 177 -16.78 -12.98 -3.83
N GLU A 178 -16.41 -12.22 -2.80
CA GLU A 178 -17.34 -11.51 -1.91
C GLU A 178 -17.74 -10.12 -2.44
N ARG A 179 -17.17 -9.69 -3.58
CA ARG A 179 -17.41 -8.37 -4.20
C ARG A 179 -17.17 -7.21 -3.22
N LEU A 180 -16.12 -7.32 -2.41
CA LEU A 180 -15.80 -6.35 -1.36
C LEU A 180 -15.41 -4.99 -1.93
N LEU A 181 -14.81 -4.96 -3.13
CA LEU A 181 -14.35 -3.76 -3.80
C LEU A 181 -14.95 -3.63 -5.21
N ALA A 182 -15.06 -2.39 -5.68
CA ALA A 182 -15.40 -2.13 -7.07
C ALA A 182 -14.29 -2.64 -8.00
N ARG A 183 -14.64 -2.99 -9.24
CA ARG A 183 -13.66 -3.51 -10.22
C ARG A 183 -12.54 -2.52 -10.57
N ASN A 184 -12.81 -1.24 -10.42
CA ASN A 184 -11.88 -0.14 -10.66
C ASN A 184 -11.35 0.47 -9.36
N ASP A 185 -11.46 -0.23 -8.23
CA ASP A 185 -10.83 0.21 -6.99
C ASP A 185 -9.31 0.20 -7.15
N PRO A 186 -8.61 1.32 -6.87
CA PRO A 186 -7.16 1.45 -7.06
C PRO A 186 -6.35 0.32 -6.42
N PHE A 187 -6.69 -0.09 -5.21
CA PHE A 187 -5.95 -1.12 -4.49
C PHE A 187 -6.13 -2.50 -5.12
N LEU A 188 -7.31 -2.78 -5.67
CA LEU A 188 -7.57 -4.04 -6.36
C LEU A 188 -6.82 -4.11 -7.70
N LEU A 189 -6.80 -3.01 -8.45
CA LEU A 189 -6.08 -2.95 -9.72
C LEU A 189 -4.57 -3.09 -9.49
N GLU A 190 -4.01 -2.32 -8.55
CA GLU A 190 -2.58 -2.39 -8.23
C GLU A 190 -2.18 -3.77 -7.71
N ALA A 191 -3.03 -4.39 -6.86
CA ALA A 191 -2.77 -5.75 -6.37
C ALA A 191 -2.70 -6.79 -7.49
N GLN A 192 -3.53 -6.63 -8.53
CA GLN A 192 -3.50 -7.50 -9.70
C GLN A 192 -2.21 -7.30 -10.50
N CYS A 193 -1.80 -6.06 -10.73
CA CYS A 193 -0.53 -5.75 -11.39
C CYS A 193 0.68 -6.28 -10.59
N ALA A 194 0.67 -6.11 -9.27
CA ALA A 194 1.72 -6.62 -8.38
C ALA A 194 1.79 -8.16 -8.41
N LEU A 195 0.64 -8.85 -8.42
CA LEU A 195 0.60 -10.30 -8.55
C LEU A 195 1.19 -10.77 -9.90
N GLU A 196 0.80 -10.13 -11.01
CA GLU A 196 1.33 -10.43 -12.34
C GLU A 196 2.86 -10.25 -12.39
N ALA A 197 3.38 -9.18 -11.79
CA ALA A 197 4.82 -8.94 -11.70
C ALA A 197 5.55 -10.04 -10.90
N LEU A 198 5.01 -10.44 -9.75
CA LEU A 198 5.57 -11.53 -8.92
C LEU A 198 5.55 -12.89 -9.64
N GLU A 199 4.53 -13.14 -10.46
CA GLU A 199 4.45 -14.35 -11.29
C GLU A 199 5.51 -14.35 -12.41
N MET A 200 5.76 -13.20 -13.04
CA MET A 200 6.80 -13.06 -14.06
C MET A 200 8.20 -13.27 -13.50
N GLU A 201 8.51 -12.67 -12.34
CA GLU A 201 9.82 -12.84 -11.68
C GLU A 201 10.11 -14.31 -11.32
N GLU A 202 9.09 -15.08 -10.91
CA GLU A 202 9.28 -16.50 -10.64
C GLU A 202 9.62 -17.30 -11.91
N VAL A 203 8.92 -17.01 -13.02
CA VAL A 203 9.18 -17.67 -14.30
C VAL A 203 10.61 -17.38 -14.77
N GLU A 204 11.09 -16.16 -14.62
CA GLU A 204 12.46 -15.78 -14.98
C GLU A 204 13.51 -16.42 -14.06
N SER A 205 13.20 -16.65 -12.79
CA SER A 205 14.12 -17.26 -11.80
C SER A 205 14.30 -18.78 -11.99
N GLN A 206 13.45 -19.42 -12.79
CA GLN A 206 13.48 -20.87 -13.06
C GLN A 206 14.16 -21.23 -14.41
N ILE A 207 14.62 -20.24 -15.17
CA ILE A 207 15.32 -20.38 -16.46
C ILE A 207 16.83 -20.20 -16.25
#